data_AF-A0A978U062-F1
#
_entry.id   AF-A0A978U062-F1
#
_cell.length_a   1.000
_cell.length_b   1.000
_cell.length_c   1.000
_cell.angle_alpha   90.00
_cell.angle_beta   90.00
_cell.angle_gamma   90.00
#
_symmetry.space_group_name_H-M   'P 1'
#
loop_
_entity.id
_entity.type
_entity.pdbx_description
1 polymer ?
#
loop_
_entity_poly.entity_id
_entity_poly.type
_entity_poly.pdbx_seq_one_letter_code
_entity_poly.pdbx_strand_id
1 'polypeptide(L)'
;MTTPFVPQAGDLLFQQFTTDPIDAVIAQTCVGYNGWRFNHVALCIDANSVIEAIAPAVRHVTLPDFLAAALDPQGQPSVVVFRVREPFRAVVSGAIAHAKTLVGLPYNAAFLPTTTAYYCSQLIVESFRVANQGHPFFPETPLCFKNPQTGQFFDYWHTYYAQLGLPIPEGKPGSHPALISLSDKIEPVHQYGMVESVPS
;
A
#
# COMPACT_ATOMS: atom_id res chain seq x y z
N MET A 1 -20.80 7.83 24.03
CA MET A 1 -20.51 8.01 22.60
C MET A 1 -19.00 8.04 22.47
N THR A 2 -18.40 7.07 21.79
CA THR A 2 -16.97 7.07 21.50
C THR A 2 -16.70 8.15 20.45
N THR A 3 -15.71 9.01 20.68
CA THR A 3 -15.28 9.96 19.67
C THR A 3 -14.78 9.18 18.45
N PRO A 4 -15.23 9.51 17.22
CA PRO A 4 -14.75 8.83 16.02
C PRO A 4 -13.23 9.02 15.90
N PHE A 5 -12.52 7.96 15.49
CA PHE A 5 -11.09 8.05 15.26
C PHE A 5 -10.81 9.00 14.10
N VAL A 6 -9.86 9.92 14.31
CA VAL A 6 -9.41 10.87 13.29
C VAL A 6 -7.96 10.54 12.94
N PRO A 7 -7.69 10.11 11.69
CA PRO A 7 -6.33 9.92 11.20
C PRO A 7 -5.51 11.20 11.32
N GLN A 8 -4.21 11.06 11.55
CA GLN A 8 -3.26 12.15 11.60
C GLN A 8 -2.43 12.19 10.33
N ALA A 9 -2.00 13.38 9.93
CA ALA A 9 -1.02 13.54 8.87
C ALA A 9 0.20 12.63 9.14
N GLY A 10 0.54 11.79 8.16
CA GLY A 10 1.60 10.79 8.25
C GLY A 10 1.14 9.39 8.57
N ASP A 11 -0.12 9.21 8.95
CA ASP A 11 -0.68 7.87 9.10
C ASP A 11 -0.73 7.16 7.74
N LEU A 12 -0.42 5.87 7.75
CA LEU A 12 -0.52 4.98 6.59
C LEU A 12 -1.80 4.18 6.73
N LEU A 13 -2.69 4.27 5.76
CA LEU A 13 -3.95 3.54 5.75
C LEU A 13 -3.81 2.35 4.80
N PHE A 14 -3.76 1.15 5.35
CA PHE A 14 -3.69 -0.08 4.60
C PHE A 14 -5.08 -0.64 4.35
N GLN A 15 -5.37 -1.05 3.12
CA GLN A 15 -6.66 -1.62 2.74
C GLN A 15 -6.50 -3.04 2.18
N GLN A 16 -7.63 -3.72 2.13
CA GLN A 16 -7.82 -4.94 1.36
C GLN A 16 -8.98 -4.77 0.38
N PHE A 17 -8.66 -4.58 -0.90
CA PHE A 17 -9.62 -4.75 -1.98
C PHE A 17 -9.91 -6.24 -2.21
N THR A 18 -11.11 -6.56 -2.67
CA THR A 18 -11.56 -7.93 -2.94
C THR A 18 -12.41 -8.03 -4.21
N THR A 19 -12.49 -6.95 -4.99
CA THR A 19 -13.44 -6.80 -6.09
C THR A 19 -12.89 -7.31 -7.41
N ASP A 20 -11.57 -7.21 -7.62
CA ASP A 20 -10.92 -7.61 -8.87
C ASP A 20 -10.01 -8.83 -8.68
N PRO A 21 -9.83 -9.69 -9.71
CA PRO A 21 -8.95 -10.85 -9.61
C PRO A 21 -7.50 -10.51 -9.25
N ILE A 22 -7.02 -9.31 -9.61
CA ILE A 22 -5.69 -8.83 -9.25
C ILE A 22 -5.53 -8.66 -7.73
N ASP A 23 -6.60 -8.24 -7.05
CA ASP A 23 -6.60 -7.97 -5.62
C ASP A 23 -6.28 -9.24 -4.84
N ALA A 24 -6.87 -10.35 -5.27
CA ALA A 24 -6.68 -11.66 -4.67
C ALA A 24 -5.22 -12.14 -4.81
N VAL A 25 -4.62 -12.03 -6.00
CA VAL A 25 -3.25 -12.50 -6.20
C VAL A 25 -2.21 -11.61 -5.49
N ILE A 26 -2.44 -10.30 -5.40
CA ILE A 26 -1.62 -9.40 -4.59
C ILE A 26 -1.75 -9.77 -3.10
N ALA A 27 -2.97 -9.86 -2.58
CA ALA A 27 -3.25 -10.19 -1.19
C ALA A 27 -2.71 -11.57 -0.75
N GLN A 28 -2.61 -12.52 -1.68
CA GLN A 28 -2.09 -13.86 -1.40
C GLN A 28 -0.56 -13.96 -1.41
N THR A 29 0.12 -13.01 -2.07
CA THR A 29 1.57 -13.06 -2.28
C THR A 29 2.36 -12.82 -1.00
N CYS A 30 1.93 -11.86 -0.17
CA CYS A 30 2.61 -11.50 1.07
C CYS A 30 1.64 -11.45 2.24
N VAL A 31 2.18 -11.66 3.45
CA VAL A 31 1.43 -11.58 4.70
C VAL A 31 1.98 -10.40 5.50
N GLY A 32 1.10 -9.54 5.97
CA GLY A 32 1.43 -8.35 6.73
C GLY A 32 1.38 -8.57 8.23
N TYR A 33 1.46 -7.47 8.97
CA TYR A 33 1.32 -7.47 10.43
C TYR A 33 0.03 -8.17 10.86
N ASN A 34 0.08 -8.93 11.97
CA ASN A 34 -1.05 -9.73 12.48
C ASN A 34 -1.66 -10.71 11.45
N GLY A 35 -0.88 -11.14 10.44
CA GLY A 35 -1.37 -12.05 9.42
C GLY A 35 -2.21 -11.37 8.33
N TRP A 36 -2.41 -10.05 8.38
CA TRP A 36 -3.31 -9.33 7.47
C TRP A 36 -2.85 -9.35 6.01
N ARG A 37 -3.82 -9.49 5.10
CA ARG A 37 -3.59 -9.56 3.65
C ARG A 37 -3.82 -8.21 2.96
N PHE A 38 -2.99 -7.23 3.29
CA PHE A 38 -3.06 -5.91 2.65
C PHE A 38 -2.60 -5.96 1.19
N ASN A 39 -3.40 -5.40 0.28
CA ASN A 39 -3.06 -5.24 -1.14
C ASN A 39 -3.04 -3.77 -1.59
N HIS A 40 -3.37 -2.83 -0.70
CA HIS A 40 -3.27 -1.40 -0.98
C HIS A 40 -2.82 -0.59 0.24
N VAL A 41 -2.23 0.58 0.00
CA VAL A 41 -1.82 1.53 1.04
C VAL A 41 -1.88 2.97 0.54
N ALA A 42 -2.29 3.89 1.41
CA ALA A 42 -2.30 5.32 1.15
C ALA A 42 -1.62 6.10 2.29
N LEU A 43 -1.17 7.32 1.99
CA LEU A 43 -0.60 8.25 2.96
C LEU A 43 -1.63 9.31 3.34
N CYS A 44 -1.99 9.38 4.62
CA CYS A 44 -2.77 10.47 5.19
C CYS A 44 -1.98 11.76 5.16
N ILE A 45 -2.52 12.80 4.53
CA ILE A 45 -1.84 14.10 4.43
C ILE A 45 -2.39 15.15 5.41
N ASP A 46 -3.62 14.93 5.88
CA ASP A 46 -4.32 15.69 6.91
C ASP A 46 -5.51 14.87 7.45
N ALA A 47 -6.27 15.42 8.40
CA ALA A 47 -7.38 14.73 9.05
C ALA A 47 -8.51 14.26 8.11
N ASN A 48 -8.57 14.78 6.87
CA ASN A 48 -9.71 14.60 5.99
C ASN A 48 -9.34 13.96 4.65
N SER A 49 -8.07 13.66 4.40
CA SER A 49 -7.66 13.21 3.08
C SER A 49 -6.37 12.41 3.02
N VAL A 50 -6.22 11.66 1.94
CA VAL A 50 -5.09 10.79 1.64
C VAL A 50 -4.56 11.03 0.24
N ILE A 51 -3.30 10.65 0.02
CA ILE A 51 -2.73 10.46 -1.32
C ILE A 51 -2.52 8.97 -1.52
N GLU A 52 -2.98 8.46 -2.65
CA GLU A 52 -2.81 7.08 -3.06
C GLU A 52 -2.40 6.98 -4.53
N ALA A 53 -1.85 5.84 -4.91
CA ALA A 53 -1.62 5.50 -6.30
C ALA A 53 -2.50 4.31 -6.68
N ILE A 54 -3.49 4.58 -7.53
CA ILE A 54 -4.44 3.61 -8.09
C ILE A 54 -4.72 4.01 -9.54
N ALA A 55 -5.06 3.06 -10.40
CA ALA A 55 -5.33 3.40 -11.81
C ALA A 55 -6.43 4.48 -11.92
N PRO A 56 -6.23 5.53 -12.75
CA PRO A 56 -5.14 5.69 -13.73
C PRO A 56 -3.91 6.46 -13.23
N ALA A 57 -3.92 7.07 -12.05
CA ALA A 57 -2.88 8.01 -11.61
C ALA A 57 -2.79 8.14 -10.07
N VAL A 58 -1.67 8.65 -9.59
CA VAL A 58 -1.53 9.15 -8.22
C VAL A 58 -2.54 10.27 -8.00
N ARG A 59 -3.35 10.16 -6.96
CA ARG A 59 -4.47 11.08 -6.72
C ARG A 59 -4.60 11.46 -5.24
N HIS A 60 -5.19 12.63 -5.04
CA HIS A 60 -5.68 13.09 -3.74
C HIS A 60 -7.14 12.67 -3.59
N VAL A 61 -7.51 12.09 -2.46
CA VAL A 61 -8.84 11.52 -2.21
C VAL A 61 -9.31 11.92 -0.82
N THR A 62 -10.60 12.20 -0.67
CA THR A 62 -11.18 12.46 0.65
C THR A 62 -11.16 11.18 1.48
N LEU A 63 -10.99 11.32 2.80
CA LEU A 63 -10.99 10.17 3.71
C LEU A 63 -12.30 9.36 3.61
N PRO A 64 -13.50 9.97 3.55
CA PRO A 64 -14.74 9.22 3.35
C PRO A 64 -14.75 8.39 2.05
N ASP A 65 -14.33 8.97 0.92
CA ASP A 65 -14.31 8.24 -0.35
C ASP A 65 -13.30 7.09 -0.32
N PHE A 66 -12.14 7.32 0.29
CA PHE A 66 -11.12 6.28 0.47
C PHE A 66 -11.63 5.12 1.35
N LEU A 67 -12.27 5.42 2.47
CA LEU A 67 -12.83 4.42 3.37
C LEU A 67 -13.98 3.62 2.71
N ALA A 68 -14.75 4.26 1.84
CA ALA A 68 -15.83 3.60 1.10
C ALA A 68 -15.34 2.74 -0.07
N ALA A 69 -14.09 2.88 -0.50
CA ALA A 69 -13.56 2.19 -1.68
C ALA A 69 -13.34 0.68 -1.47
N ALA A 70 -13.00 0.27 -0.24
CA ALA A 70 -12.76 -1.13 0.12
C ALA A 70 -13.57 -1.49 1.36
N LEU A 71 -14.60 -2.32 1.18
CA LEU A 71 -15.51 -2.73 2.25
C LEU A 71 -15.37 -4.22 2.55
N ASP A 72 -15.50 -4.57 3.83
CA ASP A 72 -15.63 -5.95 4.27
C ASP A 72 -17.05 -6.50 3.98
N PRO A 73 -17.30 -7.81 4.21
CA PRO A 73 -18.63 -8.40 3.97
C PRO A 73 -19.77 -7.80 4.80
N GLN A 74 -19.47 -7.02 5.83
CA GLN A 74 -20.42 -6.32 6.69
C GLN A 74 -20.63 -4.86 6.24
N GLY A 75 -20.00 -4.44 5.15
CA GLY A 75 -20.08 -3.09 4.62
C GLY A 75 -19.29 -2.06 5.43
N GLN A 76 -18.36 -2.48 6.27
CA GLN A 76 -17.45 -1.59 6.99
C GLN A 76 -16.14 -1.39 6.21
N PRO A 77 -15.45 -0.25 6.34
CA PRO A 77 -14.17 -0.04 5.68
C PRO A 77 -13.14 -1.11 6.07
N SER A 78 -12.63 -1.87 5.10
CA SER A 78 -11.57 -2.87 5.31
C SER A 78 -10.22 -2.18 5.38
N VAL A 79 -10.00 -1.44 6.48
CA VAL A 79 -8.87 -0.52 6.63
C VAL A 79 -8.25 -0.62 8.02
N VAL A 80 -6.92 -0.71 8.06
CA VAL A 80 -6.11 -0.55 9.29
C VAL A 80 -5.20 0.65 9.15
N VAL A 81 -5.21 1.51 10.15
CA VAL A 81 -4.40 2.72 10.22
C VAL A 81 -3.14 2.43 11.01
N PHE A 82 -1.99 2.70 10.41
CA PHE A 82 -0.69 2.64 11.05
C PHE A 82 -0.11 4.03 11.22
N ARG A 83 0.63 4.25 12.29
CA ARG A 83 1.30 5.50 12.60
C ARG A 83 2.80 5.30 12.70
N VAL A 84 3.57 6.23 12.12
CA VAL A 84 5.02 6.30 12.32
C VAL A 84 5.31 6.48 13.81
N ARG A 85 6.19 5.64 14.38
CA ARG A 85 6.60 5.68 15.79
C ARG A 85 7.62 6.80 16.03
N GLU A 86 7.75 7.24 17.27
CA GLU A 86 8.96 7.93 17.70
C GLU A 86 10.15 6.96 17.71
N PRO A 87 11.39 7.41 17.41
CA PRO A 87 11.81 8.79 17.11
C PRO A 87 11.68 9.18 15.62
N PHE A 88 11.01 8.37 14.80
CA PHE A 88 11.01 8.49 13.34
C PHE A 88 10.07 9.59 12.81
N ARG A 89 9.24 10.20 13.66
CA ARG A 89 8.19 11.16 13.24
C ARG A 89 8.71 12.33 12.41
N ALA A 90 9.97 12.72 12.56
CA ALA A 90 10.59 13.82 11.81
C ALA A 90 10.53 13.64 10.27
N VAL A 91 10.45 12.39 9.77
CA VAL A 91 10.38 12.09 8.33
C VAL A 91 9.02 12.44 7.70
N VAL A 92 7.96 12.49 8.52
CA VAL A 92 6.56 12.51 8.05
C VAL A 92 6.26 13.72 7.18
N SER A 93 6.68 14.92 7.61
CA SER A 93 6.40 16.16 6.87
C SER A 93 7.06 16.16 5.50
N GLY A 94 8.30 15.66 5.42
CA GLY A 94 9.01 15.47 4.16
C GLY A 94 8.33 14.45 3.24
N ALA A 95 7.83 13.35 3.81
CA ALA A 95 7.17 12.30 3.04
C ALA A 95 5.86 12.80 2.44
N ILE A 96 5.05 13.53 3.22
CA ILE A 96 3.83 14.19 2.73
C ILE A 96 4.17 15.21 1.65
N ALA A 97 5.19 16.05 1.87
CA ALA A 97 5.61 17.05 0.89
C ALA A 97 5.99 16.40 -0.44
N HIS A 98 6.76 15.31 -0.40
CA HIS A 98 7.13 14.59 -1.63
C HIS A 98 5.92 13.92 -2.29
N ALA A 99 5.08 13.20 -1.54
CA ALA A 99 3.90 12.54 -2.08
C ALA A 99 2.98 13.52 -2.83
N LYS A 100 2.83 14.75 -2.32
CA LYS A 100 2.08 15.82 -3.00
C LYS A 100 2.65 16.17 -4.38
N THR A 101 3.97 16.09 -4.58
CA THR A 101 4.59 16.36 -5.90
C THR A 101 4.34 15.26 -6.91
N LEU A 102 3.96 14.06 -6.46
CA LEU A 102 3.71 12.90 -7.33
C LEU A 102 2.26 12.83 -7.82
N VAL A 103 1.35 13.63 -7.24
CA VAL A 103 -0.06 13.68 -7.65
C VAL A 103 -0.16 14.04 -9.13
N GLY A 104 -0.95 13.27 -9.87
CA GLY A 104 -1.12 13.38 -11.32
C GLY A 104 -0.18 12.50 -12.13
N LEU A 105 0.87 11.91 -11.54
CA LEU A 105 1.71 10.95 -12.24
C LEU A 105 0.96 9.63 -12.52
N PRO A 106 1.24 8.95 -13.65
CA PRO A 106 0.54 7.72 -14.02
C PRO A 106 0.67 6.59 -13.00
N TYR A 107 -0.34 5.71 -13.00
CA TYR A 107 -0.27 4.46 -12.26
C TYR A 107 0.70 3.48 -12.95
N ASN A 108 1.59 2.87 -12.17
CA ASN A 108 2.54 1.87 -12.66
C ASN A 108 1.89 0.48 -12.73
N ALA A 109 1.07 0.26 -13.75
CA ALA A 109 0.37 -0.99 -13.96
C ALA A 109 1.32 -2.19 -14.19
N ALA A 110 2.49 -1.95 -14.80
CA ALA A 110 3.46 -3.01 -15.07
C ALA A 110 4.27 -3.42 -13.82
N PHE A 111 4.09 -2.74 -12.68
CA PHE A 111 4.86 -2.92 -11.45
C PHE A 111 6.37 -2.93 -11.66
N LEU A 112 6.87 -2.28 -12.71
CA LEU A 112 8.31 -2.27 -13.03
C LEU A 112 9.05 -1.20 -12.20
N PRO A 113 10.35 -1.38 -11.94
CA PRO A 113 11.17 -0.31 -11.38
C PRO A 113 11.15 0.91 -12.33
N THR A 114 10.57 2.02 -11.86
CA THR A 114 10.50 3.30 -12.58
C THR A 114 10.35 4.45 -11.58
N THR A 115 10.63 5.67 -12.03
CA THR A 115 10.43 6.91 -11.26
C THR A 115 9.41 7.84 -11.89
N THR A 116 8.71 7.40 -12.95
CA THR A 116 7.76 8.24 -13.71
C THR A 116 6.32 7.78 -13.57
N ALA A 117 6.07 6.66 -12.90
CA ALA A 117 4.76 6.11 -12.60
C ALA A 117 4.85 5.36 -11.27
N TYR A 118 3.74 5.29 -10.53
CA TYR A 118 3.74 4.71 -9.18
C TYR A 118 2.57 3.77 -8.97
N TYR A 119 2.82 2.66 -8.26
CA TYR A 119 1.78 1.89 -7.58
C TYR A 119 1.81 2.21 -6.08
N CYS A 120 0.78 1.77 -5.35
CA CYS A 120 0.47 2.25 -3.99
C CYS A 120 1.65 2.18 -3.01
N SER A 121 2.29 1.02 -2.87
CA SER A 121 3.42 0.86 -1.96
C SER A 121 4.69 1.55 -2.47
N GLN A 122 4.89 1.63 -3.78
CA GLN A 122 6.04 2.34 -4.38
C GLN A 122 5.99 3.83 -4.06
N LEU A 123 4.80 4.43 -4.14
CA LEU A 123 4.55 5.82 -3.73
C LEU A 123 5.00 6.06 -2.28
N ILE A 124 4.66 5.15 -1.36
CA ILE A 124 5.03 5.26 0.06
C ILE A 124 6.54 5.10 0.24
N VAL A 125 7.14 4.05 -0.32
CA VAL A 125 8.59 3.80 -0.19
C VAL A 125 9.40 4.97 -0.72
N GLU A 126 9.06 5.49 -1.91
CA GLU A 126 9.76 6.62 -2.50
C GLU A 126 9.59 7.90 -1.68
N SER A 127 8.37 8.21 -1.24
CA SER A 127 8.11 9.41 -0.45
C SER A 127 8.89 9.44 0.85
N PHE A 128 8.93 8.31 1.55
CA PHE A 128 9.71 8.22 2.79
C PHE A 128 11.21 8.13 2.54
N ARG A 129 11.67 7.54 1.43
CA ARG A 129 13.09 7.53 1.03
C ARG A 129 13.59 8.95 0.77
N VAL A 130 12.86 9.75 0.00
CA VAL A 130 13.23 11.15 -0.29
C VAL A 130 13.26 11.98 1.00
N ALA A 131 12.24 11.83 1.84
CA ALA A 131 12.16 12.49 3.13
C ALA A 131 13.29 12.09 4.09
N ASN A 132 13.81 10.87 3.96
CA ASN A 132 14.92 10.32 4.71
C ASN A 132 16.27 10.50 3.98
N GLN A 133 16.44 11.64 3.30
CA GLN A 133 17.70 12.05 2.65
C GLN A 133 18.19 11.05 1.59
N GLY A 134 17.27 10.33 0.95
CA GLY A 134 17.57 9.31 -0.05
C GLY A 134 17.87 7.92 0.52
N HIS A 135 17.98 7.76 1.84
CA HIS A 135 18.18 6.47 2.49
C HIS A 135 16.86 5.71 2.64
N PRO A 136 16.84 4.37 2.44
CA PRO A 136 15.63 3.57 2.62
C PRO A 136 15.04 3.73 4.03
N PHE A 137 13.80 4.25 4.11
CA PHE A 137 13.04 4.29 5.35
C PHE A 137 12.29 2.97 5.58
N PHE A 138 11.59 2.51 4.55
CA PHE A 138 11.11 1.13 4.45
C PHE A 138 12.11 0.31 3.63
N PRO A 139 12.32 -0.97 3.96
CA PRO A 139 13.20 -1.82 3.17
C PRO A 139 12.64 -1.98 1.75
N GLU A 140 13.53 -1.97 0.76
CA GLU A 140 13.17 -2.41 -0.58
C GLU A 140 12.96 -3.93 -0.55
N THR A 141 11.89 -4.40 -1.19
CA THR A 141 11.54 -5.82 -1.21
C THR A 141 11.43 -6.27 -2.65
N PRO A 142 12.10 -7.36 -3.06
CA PRO A 142 11.96 -7.88 -4.41
C PRO A 142 10.49 -8.17 -4.74
N LEU A 143 10.07 -7.83 -5.94
CA LEU A 143 8.75 -8.17 -6.44
C LEU A 143 8.61 -9.69 -6.47
N CYS A 144 7.48 -10.18 -5.95
CA CYS A 144 7.12 -11.58 -5.96
C CYS A 144 5.78 -11.72 -6.67
N PHE A 145 5.70 -12.65 -7.61
CA PHE A 145 4.49 -13.00 -8.34
C PHE A 145 4.12 -14.47 -8.17
N LYS A 146 4.81 -15.14 -7.23
CA LYS A 146 4.64 -16.55 -6.92
C LYS A 146 3.70 -16.74 -5.75
N ASN A 147 2.92 -17.80 -5.83
CA ASN A 147 2.16 -18.31 -4.71
C ASN A 147 3.14 -18.85 -3.65
N PRO A 148 3.10 -18.34 -2.40
CA PRO A 148 4.08 -18.73 -1.38
C PRO A 148 3.91 -20.18 -0.91
N GLN A 149 2.76 -20.81 -1.13
CA GLN A 149 2.52 -22.21 -0.79
C GLN A 149 3.06 -23.19 -1.84
N THR A 150 2.98 -22.84 -3.13
CA THR A 150 3.37 -23.74 -4.23
C THR A 150 4.73 -23.40 -4.84
N GLY A 151 5.21 -22.17 -4.65
CA GLY A 151 6.41 -21.64 -5.31
C GLY A 151 6.25 -21.41 -6.83
N GLN A 152 5.03 -21.54 -7.37
CA GLN A 152 4.71 -21.31 -8.78
C GLN A 152 4.13 -19.92 -8.98
N PHE A 153 4.24 -19.37 -10.18
CA PHE A 153 3.53 -18.14 -10.54
C PHE A 153 2.01 -18.37 -10.50
N PHE A 154 1.26 -17.33 -10.12
CA PHE A 154 -0.19 -17.34 -10.35
C PHE A 154 -0.48 -17.25 -11.86
N ASP A 155 -1.43 -18.05 -12.36
CA ASP A 155 -1.88 -18.02 -13.76
C ASP A 155 -2.35 -16.63 -14.21
N TYR A 156 -2.90 -15.86 -13.26
CA TYR A 156 -3.26 -14.47 -13.47
C TYR A 156 -2.08 -13.66 -14.03
N TRP A 157 -0.89 -13.78 -13.43
CA TRP A 157 0.28 -13.01 -13.85
C TRP A 157 0.80 -13.43 -15.21
N HIS A 158 0.69 -14.71 -15.58
CA HIS A 158 1.01 -15.15 -16.93
C HIS A 158 0.13 -14.46 -17.97
N THR A 159 -1.19 -14.42 -17.74
CA THR A 159 -2.14 -13.75 -18.65
C THR A 159 -1.89 -12.25 -18.69
N TYR A 160 -1.73 -11.63 -17.51
CA TYR A 160 -1.53 -10.19 -17.36
C TYR A 160 -0.30 -9.69 -18.12
N TYR A 161 0.86 -10.32 -17.89
CA TYR A 161 2.11 -9.89 -18.52
C TYR A 161 2.18 -10.26 -20.01
N ALA A 162 1.51 -11.34 -20.44
CA ALA A 162 1.35 -11.63 -21.87
C ALA A 162 0.57 -10.52 -22.60
N GLN A 163 -0.51 -10.00 -22.01
CA GLN A 163 -1.28 -8.87 -22.57
C GLN A 163 -0.46 -7.58 -22.64
N LEU A 164 0.44 -7.36 -21.67
CA LEU A 164 1.36 -6.22 -21.70
C LEU A 164 2.52 -6.40 -22.67
N GLY A 165 2.74 -7.61 -23.22
CA GLY A 165 3.91 -7.92 -24.04
C GLY A 165 5.23 -7.87 -23.25
N LEU A 166 5.18 -8.11 -21.94
CA LEU A 166 6.31 -8.00 -21.02
C LEU A 166 6.56 -9.34 -20.29
N PRO A 167 7.79 -9.60 -19.82
CA PRO A 167 8.04 -10.71 -18.89
C PRO A 167 7.56 -10.35 -17.48
N ILE A 168 7.17 -11.36 -16.70
CA ILE A 168 6.88 -11.21 -15.26
C ILE A 168 8.16 -10.71 -14.56
N PRO A 169 8.14 -9.56 -13.86
CA PRO A 169 9.32 -8.94 -13.26
C PRO A 169 9.68 -9.53 -11.89
N GLU A 170 9.62 -10.86 -11.79
CA GLU A 170 10.00 -11.61 -10.59
C GLU A 170 11.41 -11.25 -10.13
N GLY A 171 11.57 -10.96 -8.83
CA GLY A 171 12.86 -10.68 -8.20
C GLY A 171 13.44 -9.30 -8.51
N LYS A 172 12.76 -8.46 -9.32
CA LYS A 172 13.19 -7.07 -9.52
C LYS A 172 12.95 -6.22 -8.26
N PRO A 173 13.67 -5.10 -8.07
CA PRO A 173 13.39 -4.13 -7.02
C PRO A 173 11.92 -3.70 -6.96
N GLY A 174 11.37 -3.57 -5.77
CA GLY A 174 9.98 -3.15 -5.59
C GLY A 174 9.56 -2.98 -4.14
N SER A 175 8.25 -3.04 -3.92
CA SER A 175 7.62 -2.91 -2.61
C SER A 175 6.28 -3.62 -2.57
N HIS A 176 5.81 -3.98 -1.38
CA HIS A 176 4.48 -4.55 -1.19
C HIS A 176 3.81 -3.95 0.05
N PRO A 177 2.52 -3.57 0.01
CA PRO A 177 1.83 -2.96 1.16
C PRO A 177 1.90 -3.84 2.42
N ALA A 178 1.61 -5.14 2.31
CA ALA A 178 1.77 -6.07 3.42
C ALA A 178 3.19 -6.03 4.06
N LEU A 179 4.25 -5.94 3.27
CA LEU A 179 5.62 -5.93 3.80
C LEU A 179 5.97 -4.59 4.46
N ILE A 180 5.43 -3.46 3.97
CA ILE A 180 5.57 -2.16 4.67
C ILE A 180 4.94 -2.25 6.07
N SER A 181 3.78 -2.91 6.20
CA SER A 181 3.08 -3.04 7.49
C SER A 181 3.90 -3.77 8.58
N LEU A 182 4.92 -4.55 8.19
CA LEU A 182 5.81 -5.27 9.11
C LEU A 182 6.93 -4.40 9.70
N SER A 183 7.10 -3.17 9.22
CA SER A 183 8.16 -2.27 9.67
C SER A 183 8.02 -1.94 11.15
N ASP A 184 9.12 -2.09 11.90
CA ASP A 184 9.23 -1.72 13.31
C ASP A 184 9.12 -0.20 13.54
N LYS A 185 9.17 0.59 12.47
CA LYS A 185 9.07 2.07 12.49
C LYS A 185 7.63 2.57 12.51
N ILE A 186 6.64 1.69 12.36
CA ILE A 186 5.22 2.03 12.38
C ILE A 186 4.45 1.13 13.34
N GLU A 187 3.24 1.53 13.71
CA GLU A 187 2.38 0.76 14.61
C GLU A 187 0.90 0.90 14.27
N PRO A 188 0.09 -0.16 14.42
CA PRO A 188 -1.34 -0.04 14.22
C PRO A 188 -1.95 0.83 15.34
N VAL A 189 -2.77 1.80 14.95
CA VAL A 189 -3.44 2.74 15.89
C VAL A 189 -4.96 2.68 15.79
N HIS A 190 -5.51 2.14 14.71
CA HIS A 190 -6.96 1.99 14.52
C HIS A 190 -7.27 0.93 13.46
N GLN A 191 -8.45 0.32 13.57
CA GLN A 191 -9.01 -0.59 12.57
C GLN A 191 -10.50 -0.26 12.42
N TYR A 192 -10.94 0.05 11.20
CA TYR A 192 -12.32 0.47 10.91
C TYR A 192 -13.28 -0.71 10.75
N GLY A 193 -12.82 -1.79 10.11
CA GLY A 193 -13.60 -2.99 9.79
C GLY A 193 -12.69 -4.21 9.73
N MET A 194 -13.18 -5.32 9.20
CA MET A 194 -12.40 -6.54 9.13
C MET A 194 -11.38 -6.50 7.98
N VAL A 195 -10.20 -7.08 8.22
CA VAL A 195 -9.21 -7.39 7.20
C VAL A 195 -8.90 -8.87 7.30
N GLU A 196 -8.94 -9.58 6.18
CA GLU A 196 -8.61 -11.00 6.13
C GLU A 196 -7.19 -11.23 6.64
N SER A 197 -7.02 -12.26 7.45
CA SER A 197 -5.72 -12.67 7.97
C SER A 197 -5.51 -14.16 7.79
N VAL A 198 -4.24 -14.55 7.65
CA VAL A 198 -3.86 -15.96 7.71
C VAL A 198 -4.10 -16.44 9.15
N PRO A 199 -4.77 -17.61 9.34
CA PRO A 199 -4.90 -18.19 10.67
C PRO A 199 -3.53 -18.39 11.34
N SER A 200 -3.44 -18.00 12.61
CA SER A 200 -2.28 -18.22 13.49
C SER A 200 -2.05 -19.70 13.78
#